data_AF-A0A1E3Q9B9-F1
#
_entry.id   AF-A0A1E3Q9B9-F1
#
_cell.length_a   1.000
_cell.length_b   1.000
_cell.length_c   1.000
_cell.angle_alpha   90.00
_cell.angle_beta   90.00
_cell.angle_gamma   90.00
#
_symmetry.space_group_name_H-M   'P 1'
#
loop_
_entity.id
_entity.type
_entity.pdbx_description
1 polymer ?
#
loop_
_entity_poly.entity_id
_entity_poly.type
_entity_poly.pdbx_seq_one_letter_code
_entity_poly.pdbx_strand_id
1 'polypeptide(L)'
;MWSYLVGGSSASQKDAPKKAIIALRAQLEMLAKKEKHTEQKIAEQEALARKNVNTNKLVAKNALKRKKMFESELERVQGQIATLEAQSNAIESANINFETMKVMQSGAKAMKQIHGNMNIDKVDATMDEIREQVALSDEIGEAISRPLGESVDEDELEDELEALQQEELDAKMLNAGRVPSAKLPELGTPTRVEVEEEAEDEEEELRKLQREMAV
;
A
#
# COMPACT_ATOMS: atom_id res chain seq x y z
N MET A 1 -8.45 -9.68 -49.41
CA MET A 1 -7.78 -10.52 -48.39
C MET A 1 -6.29 -10.48 -48.66
N TRP A 2 -5.52 -9.70 -47.90
CA TRP A 2 -4.07 -9.75 -47.94
C TRP A 2 -3.60 -10.13 -46.54
N SER A 3 -3.17 -11.40 -46.43
CA SER A 3 -2.58 -11.99 -45.24
C SER A 3 -1.17 -11.44 -45.07
N TYR A 4 -0.97 -10.56 -44.08
CA TYR A 4 0.35 -10.28 -43.52
C TYR A 4 0.54 -11.12 -42.27
N LEU A 5 0.74 -12.42 -42.51
CA LEU A 5 1.46 -13.30 -41.59
C LEU A 5 2.95 -13.17 -41.93
N VAL A 6 3.67 -12.32 -41.21
CA VAL A 6 5.12 -12.41 -41.11
C VAL A 6 5.46 -12.52 -39.64
N GLY A 7 5.85 -13.74 -39.25
CA GLY A 7 6.36 -14.04 -37.93
C GLY A 7 7.63 -13.26 -37.63
N GLY A 8 7.52 -12.31 -36.71
CA GLY A 8 8.66 -11.93 -35.88
C GLY A 8 8.92 -13.05 -34.88
N SER A 9 10.16 -13.53 -34.82
CA SER A 9 10.58 -14.53 -33.83
C SER A 9 10.15 -14.12 -32.42
N SER A 10 9.54 -15.03 -31.65
CA SER A 10 8.98 -14.69 -30.31
C SER A 10 10.04 -14.21 -29.30
N ALA A 11 11.32 -14.34 -29.63
CA ALA A 11 12.44 -13.74 -28.91
C ALA A 11 12.51 -12.21 -29.09
N SER A 12 12.17 -11.65 -30.27
CA SER A 12 12.26 -10.21 -30.51
C SER A 12 11.19 -9.42 -29.75
N GLN A 13 10.00 -10.01 -29.54
CA GLN A 13 8.92 -9.40 -28.76
C GLN A 13 9.22 -9.37 -27.25
N LYS A 14 9.92 -10.37 -26.71
CA LYS A 14 10.27 -10.43 -25.28
C LYS A 14 11.29 -9.36 -24.87
N ASP A 15 12.15 -8.94 -25.80
CA ASP A 15 13.16 -7.90 -25.56
C ASP A 15 12.70 -6.49 -25.97
N ALA A 16 11.55 -6.36 -26.63
CA ALA A 16 11.07 -5.08 -27.16
C ALA A 16 10.90 -3.99 -26.07
N PRO A 17 10.30 -4.27 -24.88
CA PRO A 17 10.16 -3.24 -23.84
C PRO A 17 11.51 -2.77 -23.31
N LYS A 18 12.45 -3.70 -23.08
CA LYS A 18 13.80 -3.39 -22.60
C LYS A 18 14.58 -2.55 -23.61
N LYS A 19 14.51 -2.91 -24.89
CA LYS A 19 15.15 -2.14 -25.97
C LYS A 19 14.56 -0.74 -26.11
N ALA A 20 13.23 -0.61 -26.00
CA ALA A 20 12.57 0.68 -26.04
C ALA A 20 13.00 1.57 -24.86
N ILE A 21 13.04 1.03 -23.64
CA ILE A 21 13.51 1.76 -22.45
C ILE A 21 14.96 2.22 -22.62
N ILE A 22 15.87 1.38 -23.13
CA ILE A 22 17.27 1.75 -23.38
C ILE A 22 17.35 2.90 -24.41
N ALA A 23 16.61 2.80 -25.52
CA ALA A 23 16.58 3.83 -26.54
C ALA A 23 16.03 5.16 -26.00
N LEU A 24 14.96 5.12 -25.21
CA LEU A 24 14.38 6.29 -24.55
C LEU A 24 15.38 6.95 -23.60
N ARG A 25 16.09 6.17 -22.78
CA ARG A 25 17.13 6.69 -21.87
C ARG A 25 18.29 7.33 -22.61
N ALA A 26 18.74 6.72 -23.71
CA ALA A 26 19.79 7.33 -24.55
C ALA A 26 19.32 8.66 -25.16
N GLN A 27 18.06 8.74 -25.61
CA GLN A 27 17.48 9.97 -26.14
C GLN A 27 17.34 11.05 -25.06
N LEU A 28 16.92 10.67 -23.85
CA LEU A 28 16.85 11.57 -22.68
C LEU A 28 18.22 12.14 -22.34
N GLU A 29 19.27 11.32 -22.34
CA GLU A 29 20.64 11.79 -22.09
C GLU A 29 21.09 12.82 -23.14
N MET A 30 20.77 12.58 -24.42
CA MET A 30 21.07 13.54 -25.49
C MET A 30 20.29 14.85 -25.33
N LEU A 31 19.01 14.77 -24.96
CA LEU A 31 18.19 15.95 -24.72
C LEU A 31 18.66 16.74 -23.50
N ALA A 32 19.07 16.09 -22.42
CA ALA A 32 19.64 16.74 -21.24
C ALA A 32 20.96 17.47 -21.56
N LYS A 33 21.83 16.86 -22.38
CA LYS A 33 23.03 17.54 -22.90
C LYS A 33 22.66 18.77 -23.74
N LYS A 34 21.63 18.67 -24.59
CA LYS A 34 21.13 19.77 -25.40
C LYS A 34 20.51 20.89 -24.56
N GLU A 35 19.76 20.54 -23.51
CA GLU A 35 19.19 21.47 -22.54
C GLU A 35 20.29 22.32 -21.92
N LYS A 36 21.28 21.68 -21.29
CA LYS A 36 22.43 22.36 -20.68
C LYS A 36 23.18 23.26 -21.67
N HIS A 37 23.37 22.79 -22.90
CA HIS A 37 24.03 23.60 -23.93
C HIS A 37 23.19 24.83 -24.34
N THR A 38 21.87 24.69 -24.40
CA THR A 38 20.95 25.80 -24.70
C THR A 38 20.94 26.82 -23.55
N GLU A 39 20.94 26.36 -22.30
CA GLU A 39 21.06 27.23 -21.12
C GLU A 39 22.36 28.04 -21.13
N GLN A 40 23.49 27.41 -21.48
CA GLN A 40 24.77 28.11 -21.63
C GLN A 40 24.68 29.22 -22.68
N LYS A 41 24.06 28.96 -23.84
CA LYS A 41 23.84 29.97 -24.87
C LYS A 41 22.94 31.12 -24.39
N ILE A 42 21.91 30.83 -23.60
CA ILE A 42 21.06 31.86 -22.99
C ILE A 42 21.90 32.76 -22.09
N ALA A 43 22.72 32.18 -21.20
CA ALA A 43 23.61 32.91 -20.30
C ALA A 43 24.63 33.77 -21.07
N GLU A 44 25.22 33.24 -22.13
CA GLU A 44 26.15 33.99 -23.00
C GLU A 44 25.48 35.20 -23.66
N GLN A 45 24.27 35.04 -24.22
CA GLN A 45 23.54 36.14 -24.84
C GLN A 45 23.10 37.18 -23.79
N GLU A 46 22.74 36.74 -22.59
CA GLU A 46 22.42 37.64 -21.49
C GLU A 46 23.64 38.47 -21.05
N ALA A 47 24.79 37.83 -20.86
CA ALA A 47 26.03 38.50 -20.52
C ALA A 47 26.43 39.50 -21.62
N LEU A 48 26.30 39.12 -22.89
CA LEU A 48 26.56 40.00 -24.03
C LEU A 48 25.62 41.21 -24.04
N ALA A 49 24.33 41.02 -23.76
CA ALA A 49 23.36 42.10 -23.67
C ALA A 49 23.70 43.07 -22.52
N ARG A 50 23.98 42.55 -21.33
CA ARG A 50 24.37 43.35 -20.15
C ARG A 50 25.63 44.17 -20.40
N LYS A 51 26.64 43.59 -21.05
CA LYS A 51 27.89 44.29 -21.40
C LYS A 51 27.68 45.47 -22.35
N ASN A 52 26.69 45.39 -23.23
CA ASN A 52 26.47 46.38 -24.30
C ASN A 52 25.28 47.32 -24.05
N VAL A 53 24.56 47.18 -22.93
CA VAL A 53 23.30 47.91 -22.69
C VAL A 53 23.46 49.44 -22.70
N ASN A 54 24.59 49.94 -22.17
CA ASN A 54 24.89 51.37 -22.07
C ASN A 54 25.79 51.89 -23.20
N THR A 55 26.45 51.00 -23.96
CA THR A 55 27.48 51.37 -24.94
C THR A 55 27.05 51.12 -26.38
N ASN A 56 26.34 50.02 -26.65
CA ASN A 56 25.90 49.66 -27.99
C ASN A 56 24.51 48.99 -27.96
N LYS A 57 23.49 49.85 -27.99
CA LYS A 57 22.06 49.45 -27.92
C LYS A 57 21.64 48.47 -29.02
N LEU A 58 22.22 48.55 -30.23
CA LEU A 58 21.91 47.64 -31.33
C LEU A 58 22.40 46.22 -31.03
N VAL A 59 23.64 46.09 -30.54
CA VAL A 59 24.22 44.80 -30.14
C VAL A 59 23.44 44.20 -28.98
N ALA A 60 23.11 45.01 -27.96
CA ALA A 60 22.31 44.55 -26.83
C ALA A 60 20.93 44.04 -27.26
N LYS A 61 20.23 44.77 -28.15
CA LYS A 61 18.92 44.35 -28.69
C LYS A 61 19.01 43.04 -29.46
N ASN A 62 20.04 42.86 -30.29
CA ASN A 62 20.24 41.62 -31.06
C ASN A 62 20.57 40.44 -30.14
N ALA A 63 21.38 40.65 -29.10
CA ALA A 63 21.67 39.64 -28.09
C ALA A 63 20.40 39.19 -27.35
N LEU A 64 19.55 40.14 -26.92
CA LEU A 64 18.25 39.82 -26.31
C LEU A 64 17.32 39.05 -27.25
N LYS A 65 17.29 39.39 -28.55
CA LYS A 65 16.52 38.63 -29.54
C LYS A 65 17.00 37.17 -29.64
N ARG A 66 18.32 36.94 -29.65
CA ARG A 66 18.90 35.59 -29.64
C ARG A 66 18.61 34.84 -28.34
N LYS A 67 18.72 35.51 -27.19
CA LYS A 67 18.34 34.97 -25.88
C LYS A 67 16.91 34.43 -25.92
N LYS A 68 15.95 35.23 -26.40
CA LYS A 68 14.54 34.83 -26.54
C LYS A 68 14.34 33.62 -27.46
N MET A 69 15.10 33.52 -28.56
CA MET A 69 15.04 32.35 -29.43
C MET A 69 15.55 31.09 -28.73
N PHE A 70 16.64 31.18 -27.97
CA PHE A 70 17.16 30.06 -27.19
C PHE A 70 16.25 29.68 -26.01
N GLU A 71 15.60 30.65 -25.35
CA GLU A 71 14.59 30.38 -24.31
C GLU A 71 13.42 29.55 -24.88
N SER A 72 12.93 29.89 -26.08
CA SER A 72 11.89 29.11 -26.75
C SER A 72 12.39 27.72 -27.18
N GLU A 73 13.65 27.60 -27.62
CA GLU A 73 14.24 26.29 -27.90
C GLU A 73 14.38 25.44 -26.64
N LEU A 74 14.75 26.05 -25.51
CA LEU A 74 14.87 25.39 -24.20
C LEU A 74 13.52 24.83 -23.76
N GLU A 75 12.46 25.63 -23.81
CA GLU A 75 11.10 25.20 -23.48
C GLU A 75 10.67 24.01 -24.35
N ARG A 76 10.97 24.05 -25.65
CA ARG A 76 10.68 22.93 -26.55
C ARG A 76 11.46 21.67 -26.16
N VAL A 77 12.74 21.78 -25.79
CA VAL A 77 13.57 20.65 -25.35
C VAL A 77 13.04 20.07 -24.04
N GLN A 78 12.68 20.91 -23.08
CA GLN A 78 12.09 20.49 -21.81
C GLN A 78 10.75 19.76 -22.01
N GLY A 79 9.90 20.25 -22.92
CA GLY A 79 8.68 19.55 -23.31
C GLY A 79 8.93 18.17 -23.94
N GLN A 80 10.00 18.04 -24.74
CA GLN A 80 10.42 16.74 -25.29
C GLN A 80 10.91 15.79 -24.19
N ILE A 81 11.69 16.28 -23.23
CA ILE A 81 12.16 15.50 -22.08
C ILE A 81 10.96 14.96 -21.29
N ALA A 82 10.05 15.85 -20.87
CA ALA A 82 8.87 15.47 -20.08
C ALA A 82 8.00 14.43 -20.80
N THR A 83 7.85 14.56 -22.13
CA THR A 83 7.10 13.59 -22.94
C THR A 83 7.78 12.21 -22.94
N LEU A 84 9.11 12.15 -23.11
CA LEU A 84 9.84 10.88 -23.13
C LEU A 84 9.93 10.22 -21.75
N GLU A 85 10.02 11.01 -20.67
CA GLU A 85 9.94 10.51 -19.29
C GLU A 85 8.58 9.87 -19.01
N ALA A 86 7.49 10.54 -19.40
CA ALA A 86 6.14 9.99 -19.28
C ALA A 86 6.00 8.67 -20.05
N GLN A 87 6.56 8.60 -21.28
CA GLN A 87 6.57 7.36 -22.08
C GLN A 87 7.40 6.25 -21.42
N SER A 88 8.57 6.57 -20.86
CA SER A 88 9.40 5.60 -20.14
C SER A 88 8.64 5.00 -18.96
N ASN A 89 8.03 5.85 -18.13
CA ASN A 89 7.24 5.43 -16.98
C ASN A 89 6.03 4.57 -17.39
N ALA A 90 5.36 4.93 -18.49
CA ALA A 90 4.25 4.16 -19.03
C ALA A 90 4.68 2.76 -19.50
N ILE A 91 5.82 2.64 -20.18
CA ILE A 91 6.35 1.34 -20.63
C ILE A 91 6.79 0.49 -19.42
N GLU A 92 7.46 1.08 -18.45
CA GLU A 92 7.86 0.37 -17.21
C GLU A 92 6.64 -0.15 -16.46
N SER A 93 5.60 0.67 -16.30
CA SER A 93 4.32 0.28 -15.68
C SER A 93 3.62 -0.82 -16.47
N ALA A 94 3.57 -0.70 -17.80
CA ALA A 94 2.97 -1.72 -18.66
C ALA A 94 3.71 -3.06 -18.57
N ASN A 95 5.04 -3.04 -18.44
CA ASN A 95 5.85 -4.24 -18.29
C ASN A 95 5.60 -4.92 -16.93
N ILE A 96 5.46 -4.16 -15.84
CA ILE A 96 5.07 -4.69 -14.52
C ILE A 96 3.68 -5.33 -14.59
N ASN A 97 2.70 -4.62 -15.17
CA ASN A 97 1.34 -5.14 -15.31
C ASN A 97 1.31 -6.44 -16.14
N PHE A 98 2.11 -6.51 -17.21
CA PHE A 98 2.24 -7.71 -18.03
C PHE A 98 2.78 -8.91 -17.25
N GLU A 99 3.86 -8.74 -16.47
CA GLU A 99 4.39 -9.83 -15.65
C GLU A 99 3.41 -10.25 -14.54
N THR A 100 2.71 -9.31 -13.91
CA THR A 100 1.61 -9.62 -12.97
C THR A 100 0.54 -10.47 -13.62
N MET A 101 0.06 -10.09 -14.81
CA MET A 101 -0.95 -10.88 -15.52
C MET A 101 -0.46 -12.30 -15.84
N LYS A 102 0.82 -12.47 -16.17
CA LYS A 102 1.41 -13.78 -16.45
C LYS A 102 1.45 -14.66 -15.20
N VAL A 103 1.76 -14.09 -14.03
CA VAL A 103 1.66 -14.79 -12.75
C VAL A 103 0.21 -15.18 -12.46
N MET A 104 -0.74 -14.26 -12.65
CA MET A 104 -2.18 -14.54 -12.49
C MET A 104 -2.65 -15.66 -13.42
N GLN A 105 -2.19 -15.68 -14.68
CA GLN A 105 -2.51 -16.72 -15.63
C GLN A 105 -1.96 -18.08 -15.19
N SER A 106 -0.76 -18.12 -14.62
CA SER A 106 -0.19 -19.34 -14.04
C SER A 106 -1.01 -19.82 -12.84
N GLY A 107 -1.41 -18.92 -11.95
CA GLY A 107 -2.30 -19.23 -10.82
C GLY A 107 -3.65 -19.77 -11.29
N ALA A 108 -4.26 -19.14 -12.28
CA ALA A 108 -5.52 -19.61 -12.87
C ALA A 108 -5.39 -21.01 -13.49
N LYS A 109 -4.26 -21.32 -14.15
CA LYS A 109 -3.97 -22.68 -14.66
C LYS A 109 -3.83 -23.70 -13.53
N ALA A 110 -3.11 -23.36 -12.46
CA ALA A 110 -2.97 -24.23 -11.30
C ALA A 110 -4.32 -24.50 -10.62
N MET A 111 -5.13 -23.46 -10.40
CA MET A 111 -6.49 -23.60 -9.89
C MET A 111 -7.36 -24.47 -10.79
N LYS A 112 -7.27 -24.29 -12.11
CA LYS A 112 -7.98 -25.13 -13.08
C LYS A 112 -7.54 -26.59 -13.01
N GLN A 113 -6.27 -26.87 -12.75
CA GLN A 113 -5.78 -28.24 -12.57
C GLN A 113 -6.26 -28.85 -11.25
N ILE A 114 -6.21 -28.11 -10.14
CA ILE A 114 -6.73 -28.57 -8.83
C ILE A 114 -8.21 -28.91 -8.96
N HIS A 115 -9.02 -27.99 -9.49
CA HIS A 115 -10.47 -28.19 -9.63
C HIS A 115 -10.81 -29.19 -10.75
N GLY A 116 -10.05 -29.23 -11.84
CA GLY A 116 -10.25 -30.18 -12.92
C GLY A 116 -9.93 -31.63 -12.53
N ASN A 117 -8.98 -31.84 -11.62
CA ASN A 117 -8.72 -33.16 -11.04
C ASN A 117 -9.78 -33.57 -10.00
N MET A 118 -10.46 -32.58 -9.43
CA MET A 118 -11.57 -32.69 -8.48
C MET A 118 -12.90 -32.56 -9.24
N ASN A 119 -13.07 -33.39 -10.27
CA ASN A 119 -14.31 -33.43 -11.06
C ASN A 119 -15.51 -33.79 -10.15
N ILE A 120 -16.68 -33.18 -10.37
CA ILE A 120 -17.87 -33.39 -9.52
C ILE A 120 -18.23 -34.88 -9.44
N ASP A 121 -18.05 -35.61 -10.55
CA ASP A 121 -18.28 -37.06 -10.62
C ASP A 121 -17.38 -37.86 -9.65
N LYS A 122 -16.16 -37.37 -9.37
CA LYS A 122 -15.27 -37.99 -8.38
C LYS A 122 -15.66 -37.62 -6.96
N VAL A 123 -16.15 -36.39 -6.75
CA VAL A 123 -16.65 -35.97 -5.44
C VAL A 123 -17.90 -36.77 -5.06
N ASP A 124 -18.82 -36.98 -6.00
CA ASP A 124 -20.01 -37.83 -5.80
C ASP A 124 -19.61 -39.28 -5.52
N ALA A 125 -18.67 -39.85 -6.30
CA ALA A 125 -18.15 -41.20 -6.05
C ALA A 125 -17.48 -41.34 -4.67
N THR A 126 -16.68 -40.35 -4.25
CA THR A 126 -16.07 -40.36 -2.91
C THR A 126 -17.11 -40.18 -1.80
N MET A 127 -18.14 -39.37 -2.01
CA MET A 127 -19.24 -39.22 -1.04
C MET A 127 -20.09 -40.49 -0.93
N ASP A 128 -20.27 -41.22 -2.02
CA ASP A 128 -20.93 -42.52 -2.01
C ASP A 128 -20.08 -43.59 -1.30
N GLU A 129 -18.76 -43.64 -1.54
CA GLU A 129 -17.84 -44.49 -0.75
C GLU A 129 -17.85 -44.14 0.74
N ILE A 130 -17.90 -42.85 1.10
CA ILE A 130 -18.00 -42.41 2.51
C ILE A 130 -19.32 -42.88 3.12
N ARG A 131 -20.45 -42.74 2.43
CA ARG A 131 -21.75 -43.22 2.91
C ARG A 131 -21.75 -44.73 3.10
N GLU A 132 -21.12 -45.46 2.19
CA GLU A 132 -21.00 -46.92 2.27
C GLU A 132 -20.09 -47.35 3.44
N GLN A 133 -18.99 -46.63 3.69
CA GLN A 133 -18.11 -46.85 4.85
C GLN A 133 -18.73 -46.47 6.19
N VAL A 134 -19.55 -45.40 6.23
CA VAL A 134 -20.33 -45.04 7.42
C VAL A 134 -21.40 -46.10 7.69
N ALA A 135 -22.12 -46.54 6.67
CA ALA A 135 -23.09 -47.64 6.81
C ALA A 135 -22.45 -48.94 7.28
N LEU A 136 -21.25 -49.28 6.76
CA LEU A 136 -20.47 -50.42 7.22
C LEU A 136 -19.99 -50.23 8.68
N SER A 137 -19.58 -49.03 9.06
CA SER A 137 -19.18 -48.72 10.44
C SER A 137 -20.35 -48.80 11.41
N ASP A 138 -21.55 -48.37 11.00
CA ASP A 138 -22.78 -48.50 11.77
C ASP A 138 -23.20 -49.97 11.89
N GLU A 139 -23.08 -50.76 10.82
CA GLU A 139 -23.36 -52.21 10.82
C GLU A 139 -22.34 -52.98 11.68
N ILE A 140 -21.07 -52.57 11.68
CA ILE A 140 -20.03 -53.07 12.60
C ILE A 140 -20.35 -52.65 14.03
N GLY A 141 -20.76 -51.41 14.26
CA GLY A 141 -21.19 -50.90 15.56
C GLY A 141 -22.38 -51.71 16.09
N GLU A 142 -23.35 -52.01 15.25
CA GLU A 142 -24.55 -52.79 15.59
C GLU A 142 -24.20 -54.27 15.83
N ALA A 143 -23.27 -54.84 15.05
CA ALA A 143 -22.76 -56.20 15.24
C ALA A 143 -21.87 -56.37 16.49
N ILE A 144 -21.08 -55.35 16.85
CA ILE A 144 -20.26 -55.29 18.07
C ILE A 144 -21.12 -54.96 19.30
N SER A 145 -22.18 -54.17 19.14
CA SER A 145 -23.12 -53.83 20.22
C SER A 145 -24.06 -54.97 20.62
N ARG A 146 -23.98 -56.15 19.97
CA ARG A 146 -24.56 -57.37 20.53
C ARG A 146 -23.88 -57.64 21.88
N PRO A 147 -24.55 -57.42 23.03
CA PRO A 147 -23.85 -57.34 24.30
C PRO A 147 -23.32 -58.72 24.68
N LEU A 148 -21.99 -58.85 24.73
CA LEU A 148 -21.30 -59.83 25.55
C LEU A 148 -20.51 -59.05 26.60
N GLY A 149 -21.18 -58.60 27.66
CA GLY A 149 -20.48 -58.04 28.83
C GLY A 149 -21.19 -56.86 29.47
N GLU A 150 -21.28 -56.98 30.80
CA GLU A 150 -21.69 -56.07 31.87
C GLU A 150 -21.97 -54.61 31.48
N SER A 151 -23.22 -54.19 31.73
CA SER A 151 -23.61 -52.78 31.75
C SER A 151 -22.79 -52.04 32.81
N VAL A 152 -22.18 -50.93 32.41
CA VAL A 152 -21.53 -49.99 33.33
C VAL A 152 -22.60 -49.46 34.30
N ASP A 153 -22.29 -49.46 35.60
CA ASP A 153 -23.20 -48.97 36.63
C ASP A 153 -23.24 -47.43 36.56
N GLU A 154 -24.38 -46.88 36.12
CA GLU A 154 -24.56 -45.43 35.97
C GLU A 154 -24.42 -44.71 37.32
N ASP A 155 -24.73 -45.39 38.43
CA ASP A 155 -24.62 -44.82 39.77
C ASP A 155 -23.14 -44.56 40.17
N GLU A 156 -22.21 -45.44 39.78
CA GLU A 156 -20.77 -45.25 40.02
C GLU A 156 -20.20 -44.07 39.23
N LEU A 157 -20.71 -43.85 38.01
CA LEU A 157 -20.33 -42.72 37.16
C LEU A 157 -20.86 -41.39 37.68
N GLU A 158 -22.09 -41.38 38.22
CA GLU A 158 -22.69 -40.19 38.83
C GLU A 158 -21.90 -39.76 40.07
N ASP A 159 -21.50 -40.72 40.91
CA ASP A 159 -20.66 -40.47 42.09
C ASP A 159 -19.27 -39.91 41.71
N GLU A 160 -18.62 -40.47 40.67
CA GLU A 160 -17.33 -39.97 40.18
C GLU A 160 -17.46 -38.56 39.57
N LEU A 161 -18.58 -38.28 38.91
CA LEU A 161 -18.88 -36.98 38.33
C LEU A 161 -19.12 -35.92 39.41
N GLU A 162 -19.88 -36.24 40.47
CA GLU A 162 -20.08 -35.35 41.61
C GLU A 162 -18.74 -35.03 42.30
N ALA A 163 -17.87 -36.03 42.46
CA ALA A 163 -16.55 -35.83 43.05
C ALA A 163 -15.69 -34.82 42.25
N LEU A 164 -15.69 -34.93 40.92
CA LEU A 164 -14.97 -34.00 40.04
C LEU A 164 -15.55 -32.58 40.07
N GLN A 165 -16.87 -32.44 40.16
CA GLN A 165 -17.51 -31.12 40.26
C GLN A 165 -17.15 -30.41 41.56
N GLN A 166 -17.12 -31.15 42.67
CA GLN A 166 -16.74 -30.59 43.96
C GLN A 166 -15.27 -30.13 43.97
N GLU A 167 -14.35 -30.89 43.37
CA GLU A 167 -12.95 -30.52 43.23
C GLU A 167 -12.78 -29.21 42.43
N GLU A 168 -13.55 -29.02 41.36
CA GLU A 168 -13.51 -27.80 40.54
C GLU A 168 -14.04 -26.56 41.29
N LEU A 169 -15.09 -26.74 42.10
CA LEU A 169 -15.65 -25.66 42.93
C LEU A 169 -14.67 -25.21 44.02
N ASP A 170 -14.02 -26.15 44.70
CA ASP A 170 -13.03 -25.87 45.72
C ASP A 170 -11.82 -25.11 45.13
N ALA A 171 -11.38 -25.49 43.93
CA ALA A 171 -10.31 -24.79 43.20
C ALA A 171 -10.68 -23.33 42.85
N LYS A 172 -11.95 -23.06 42.50
CA LYS A 172 -12.45 -21.70 42.20
C LYS A 172 -12.54 -20.83 43.47
N MET A 173 -12.92 -21.39 44.62
CA MET A 173 -13.02 -20.65 45.88
C MET A 173 -11.64 -20.23 46.44
N LEU A 174 -10.60 -21.06 46.28
CA LEU A 174 -9.24 -20.72 46.69
C LEU A 174 -8.64 -19.52 45.93
N ASN A 175 -9.18 -19.19 44.74
CA ASN A 175 -8.68 -18.11 43.88
C ASN A 175 -9.35 -16.73 44.13
N ALA A 176 -10.42 -16.68 44.92
CA ALA A 176 -11.17 -15.44 45.20
C ALA A 176 -10.86 -14.88 46.60
N GLY A 177 -9.70 -14.24 46.78
CA GLY A 177 -9.36 -13.61 48.05
C GLY A 177 -8.29 -12.53 48.03
N ARG A 178 -8.70 -11.25 47.99
CA ARG A 178 -8.39 -10.15 48.94
C ARG A 178 -8.61 -8.75 48.32
N VAL A 179 -9.59 -8.02 48.84
CA VAL A 179 -9.86 -6.60 48.51
C VAL A 179 -8.92 -5.69 49.35
N PRO A 180 -8.21 -4.69 48.79
CA PRO A 180 -7.33 -3.82 49.59
C PRO A 180 -8.11 -2.66 50.25
N SER A 181 -7.82 -2.46 51.54
CA SER A 181 -8.30 -1.35 52.37
C SER A 181 -7.66 -0.02 51.94
N ALA A 182 -8.48 1.01 51.71
CA ALA A 182 -8.06 2.37 51.38
C ALA A 182 -7.74 3.20 52.64
N LYS A 183 -6.60 3.91 52.65
CA LYS A 183 -6.32 5.03 53.57
C LYS A 183 -5.63 6.20 52.82
N LEU A 184 -5.99 7.40 53.27
CA LEU A 184 -5.87 8.76 52.71
C LEU A 184 -4.44 9.37 52.63
N PRO A 185 -4.26 10.56 51.99
CA PRO A 185 -3.02 11.08 51.38
C PRO A 185 -2.22 12.06 52.27
N GLU A 186 -0.99 12.43 51.84
CA GLU A 186 -0.50 13.83 51.84
C GLU A 186 0.88 14.05 51.15
N LEU A 187 0.93 15.18 50.41
CA LEU A 187 2.01 16.16 50.22
C LEU A 187 3.26 15.88 49.34
N GLY A 188 3.32 16.63 48.22
CA GLY A 188 4.46 17.51 47.93
C GLY A 188 5.18 17.33 46.59
N THR A 189 5.08 18.31 45.68
CA THR A 189 6.23 19.01 45.02
C THR A 189 5.74 20.12 44.05
N PRO A 190 6.57 21.16 43.79
CA PRO A 190 6.11 22.48 43.33
C PRO A 190 6.41 22.77 41.85
N THR A 191 5.61 23.62 41.20
CA THR A 191 6.05 24.51 40.11
C THR A 191 5.14 25.74 40.02
N ARG A 192 5.74 26.94 40.07
CA ARG A 192 5.13 28.27 39.89
C ARG A 192 5.14 28.61 38.39
N VAL A 193 4.01 29.02 37.84
CA VAL A 193 3.89 29.59 36.48
C VAL A 193 3.17 30.94 36.61
N GLU A 194 3.71 31.93 35.90
CA GLU A 194 3.34 33.35 35.89
C GLU A 194 1.97 33.57 35.23
N VAL A 195 1.11 34.37 35.85
CA VAL A 195 -0.19 34.81 35.32
C VAL A 195 -0.24 36.33 35.52
N GLU A 196 0.35 37.07 34.59
CA GLU A 196 0.28 38.55 34.54
C GLU A 196 -0.23 39.09 33.20
N GLU A 197 -0.46 38.25 32.17
CA GLU A 197 -0.93 38.73 30.85
C GLU A 197 -2.47 38.72 30.67
N GLU A 198 -3.24 37.96 31.46
CA GLU A 198 -4.71 37.90 31.30
C GLU A 198 -5.46 39.07 31.98
N ALA A 199 -4.83 39.77 32.93
CA ALA A 199 -5.49 40.86 33.67
C ALA A 199 -5.48 42.21 32.91
N GLU A 200 -4.52 42.43 32.01
CA GLU A 200 -4.43 43.68 31.23
C GLU A 200 -5.46 43.71 30.08
N ASP A 201 -5.75 42.56 29.46
CA ASP A 201 -6.74 42.44 28.37
C ASP A 201 -8.18 42.69 28.85
N GLU A 202 -8.54 42.23 30.06
CA GLU A 202 -9.89 42.45 30.62
C GLU A 202 -10.16 43.93 30.97
N GLU A 203 -9.15 44.67 31.41
CA GLU A 203 -9.31 46.09 31.76
C GLU A 203 -9.47 46.99 30.52
N GLU A 204 -8.81 46.63 29.40
CA GLU A 204 -8.98 47.34 28.12
C GLU A 204 -10.37 47.12 27.51
N GLU A 205 -10.92 45.90 27.59
CA GLU A 205 -12.27 45.62 27.11
C GLU A 205 -13.34 46.38 27.91
N LEU A 206 -13.21 46.46 29.23
CA LEU A 206 -14.13 47.22 30.09
C LEU A 206 -14.12 48.73 29.77
N ARG A 207 -12.96 49.31 29.46
CA ARG A 207 -12.86 50.74 29.07
C ARG A 207 -13.51 51.01 27.72
N LYS A 208 -13.43 50.08 26.78
CA LYS A 208 -14.06 50.21 25.47
C LYS A 208 -15.60 50.24 25.59
N LEU A 209 -16.15 49.35 26.42
CA LEU A 209 -17.58 49.23 26.67
C LEU A 209 -18.16 50.48 27.38
N GLN A 210 -17.39 51.11 28.27
CA GLN A 210 -17.80 52.36 28.93
C GLN A 210 -17.84 53.58 27.97
N ARG A 211 -16.98 53.62 26.95
CA ARG A 211 -17.00 54.70 25.94
C ARG A 211 -18.17 54.58 24.98
N GLU A 212 -18.62 53.37 24.70
CA GLU A 212 -19.72 53.09 23.76
C GLU A 212 -21.10 53.40 24.35
N MET A 213 -21.22 53.46 25.69
CA MET A 213 -22.46 53.84 26.39
C MET A 213 -22.58 55.33 26.71
N ALA A 214 -21.58 56.15 26.38
CA ALA A 214 -21.54 57.57 26.71
C ALA A 214 -21.81 58.51 25.51
N VAL A 215 -22.45 58.00 24.46
CA VAL A 215 -22.96 58.77 23.30
C VAL A 215 -24.42 58.45 23.04
#